data_AF-A0A292ZBT2-F1
#
_entry.id   AF-A0A292ZBT2-F1
#
_cell.length_a   1.000
_cell.length_b   1.000
_cell.length_c   1.000
_cell.angle_alpha   90.00
_cell.angle_beta   90.00
_cell.angle_gamma   90.00
#
_symmetry.space_group_name_H-M   'P 1'
#
loop_
_entity.id
_entity.type
_entity.pdbx_description
1 polymer ?
#
loop_
_entity_poly.entity_id
_entity_poly.type
_entity_poly.pdbx_seq_one_letter_code
_entity_poly.pdbx_strand_id
1 'polypeptide(L)'
;MNDALLTRIAEALERIAPPPASSADLAAAPAYVWNGATIRAVEAFAPVDYALLTGIDAQKQALLENSRRHAAGHAAHDVLLWGARGTGKSAVVAAVIGKLQAEGQDIALLQCAIDELASLPQLFTLLRDTRRPFILFLDDLGFDENGVGDARALRSLLQGGTAARPANVRLYVTSNRRHIVPRHLSEQDDPVNPRDVVDDKMALSDRFGLSLGFHAIDQDAYVAIVSGYAASLGLSFQPLDAIQWATQRGSRSGRVAWQYVVELAGRHGLNI
;
A
#
# COMPACT_ATOMS: atom_id res chain seq x y z
N MET A 1 -47.90 -20.95 16.40
CA MET A 1 -46.62 -21.30 15.77
C MET A 1 -46.75 -21.75 14.32
N ASN A 2 -47.28 -20.99 13.35
CA ASN A 2 -47.44 -21.54 11.98
C ASN A 2 -46.09 -21.51 11.25
N ASP A 3 -45.61 -22.64 10.71
CA ASP A 3 -44.32 -22.75 10.02
C ASP A 3 -44.21 -21.79 8.82
N ALA A 4 -45.34 -21.49 8.17
CA ALA A 4 -45.38 -20.49 7.10
C ALA A 4 -45.11 -19.06 7.60
N LEU A 5 -45.52 -18.74 8.84
CA LEU A 5 -45.25 -17.45 9.47
C LEU A 5 -43.77 -17.36 9.88
N LEU A 6 -43.22 -18.43 10.43
CA LEU A 6 -41.80 -18.53 10.80
C LEU A 6 -40.88 -18.37 9.59
N THR A 7 -41.19 -19.06 8.49
CA THR A 7 -40.43 -18.98 7.23
C THR A 7 -40.46 -17.57 6.66
N ARG A 8 -41.63 -16.92 6.62
CA ARG A 8 -41.76 -15.54 6.15
C ARG A 8 -41.00 -14.53 7.02
N ILE A 9 -40.93 -14.76 8.33
CA ILE A 9 -40.11 -13.95 9.26
C ILE A 9 -38.63 -14.19 8.98
N ALA A 10 -38.19 -15.44 8.81
CA ALA A 10 -36.81 -15.78 8.48
C ALA A 10 -36.37 -15.15 7.15
N GLU A 11 -37.15 -15.29 6.08
CA GLU A 11 -36.88 -14.68 4.77
C GLU A 11 -36.88 -13.14 4.82
N ALA A 12 -37.73 -12.54 5.66
CA ALA A 12 -37.69 -11.09 5.88
C ALA A 12 -36.43 -10.68 6.63
N LEU A 13 -36.01 -11.44 7.64
CA LEU A 13 -34.78 -11.22 8.37
C LEU A 13 -33.53 -11.43 7.50
N GLU A 14 -33.49 -12.45 6.65
CA GLU A 14 -32.38 -12.67 5.69
C GLU A 14 -32.30 -11.57 4.64
N ARG A 15 -33.42 -10.93 4.28
CA ARG A 15 -33.40 -9.76 3.38
C ARG A 15 -32.92 -8.49 4.07
N ILE A 16 -33.20 -8.35 5.37
CA ILE A 16 -32.81 -7.20 6.19
C ILE A 16 -31.34 -7.34 6.63
N ALA A 17 -30.91 -8.56 6.94
CA ALA A 17 -29.59 -8.93 7.41
C ALA A 17 -29.16 -10.24 6.71
N PRO A 18 -28.69 -10.17 5.46
CA PRO A 18 -28.21 -11.35 4.75
C PRO A 18 -27.06 -11.99 5.53
N PRO A 19 -26.86 -13.32 5.37
CA PRO A 19 -25.71 -13.99 5.96
C PRO A 19 -24.44 -13.23 5.59
N PRO A 20 -23.53 -12.97 6.55
CA PRO A 20 -22.29 -12.29 6.24
C PRO A 20 -21.56 -13.07 5.15
N ALA A 21 -21.13 -12.37 4.10
CA ALA A 21 -20.41 -12.98 3.01
C ALA A 21 -19.20 -13.75 3.57
N SER A 22 -18.99 -14.98 3.09
CA SER A 22 -17.81 -15.74 3.50
C SER A 22 -16.54 -15.04 3.00
N SER A 23 -15.49 -15.08 3.81
CA SER A 23 -14.18 -14.62 3.36
C SER A 23 -13.64 -15.55 2.28
N ALA A 24 -12.87 -14.98 1.34
CA ALA A 24 -12.20 -15.72 0.30
C ALA A 24 -11.19 -16.73 0.86
N ASP A 25 -10.91 -17.78 0.08
CA ASP A 25 -9.84 -18.73 0.40
C ASP A 25 -8.48 -18.03 0.38
N LEU A 26 -7.82 -18.00 1.54
CA LEU A 26 -6.55 -17.34 1.78
C LEU A 26 -5.34 -18.07 1.17
N ALA A 27 -5.54 -19.26 0.61
CA ALA A 27 -4.53 -19.98 -0.16
C ALA A 27 -4.66 -19.79 -1.68
N ALA A 28 -5.81 -19.32 -2.18
CA ALA A 28 -6.15 -19.42 -3.60
C ALA A 28 -5.69 -18.25 -4.48
N ALA A 29 -5.48 -17.05 -3.91
CA ALA A 29 -5.24 -15.83 -4.68
C ALA A 29 -3.89 -15.17 -4.34
N PRO A 30 -3.27 -14.43 -5.28
CA PRO A 30 -2.00 -13.73 -5.04
C PRO A 30 -2.17 -12.46 -4.19
N ALA A 31 -3.36 -11.86 -4.19
CA ALA A 31 -3.64 -10.65 -3.42
C ALA A 31 -5.09 -10.59 -2.95
N TYR A 32 -5.31 -9.82 -1.89
CA TYR A 32 -6.59 -9.69 -1.19
C TYR A 32 -6.86 -8.25 -0.76
N VAL A 33 -8.12 -7.93 -0.50
CA VAL A 33 -8.58 -6.67 0.11
C VAL A 33 -9.43 -6.98 1.35
N TRP A 34 -9.15 -6.26 2.43
CA TRP A 34 -10.00 -6.22 3.62
C TRP A 34 -10.94 -5.01 3.57
N ASN A 35 -12.23 -5.26 3.80
CA ASN A 35 -13.28 -4.23 3.77
C ASN A 35 -13.91 -3.95 5.14
N GLY A 36 -13.23 -4.32 6.23
CA GLY A 36 -13.75 -4.18 7.59
C GLY A 36 -14.47 -5.39 8.16
N ALA A 37 -14.92 -6.31 7.31
CA ALA A 37 -15.67 -7.49 7.74
C ALA A 37 -15.20 -8.80 7.10
N THR A 38 -14.80 -8.75 5.83
CA THR A 38 -14.51 -9.93 5.00
C THR A 38 -13.27 -9.72 4.16
N ILE A 39 -12.54 -10.80 3.89
CA ILE A 39 -11.41 -10.79 2.96
C ILE A 39 -11.92 -11.14 1.57
N ARG A 40 -11.62 -10.30 0.57
CA ARG A 40 -11.95 -10.54 -0.84
C ARG A 40 -10.69 -10.78 -1.65
N ALA A 41 -10.72 -11.76 -2.55
CA ALA A 41 -9.63 -11.98 -3.50
C ALA A 41 -9.58 -10.86 -4.55
N VAL A 42 -8.37 -10.48 -4.96
CA VAL A 42 -8.15 -9.59 -6.11
C VAL A 42 -8.08 -10.46 -7.36
N GLU A 43 -9.09 -10.36 -8.23
CA GLU A 43 -9.21 -11.23 -9.42
C GLU A 43 -8.10 -11.01 -10.46
N ALA A 44 -7.60 -9.78 -10.60
CA ALA A 44 -6.59 -9.41 -11.59
C ALA A 44 -5.39 -8.71 -10.95
N PHE A 45 -4.64 -9.43 -10.11
CA PHE A 45 -3.42 -8.90 -9.51
C PHE A 45 -2.27 -8.85 -10.54
N ALA A 46 -2.14 -7.71 -11.22
CA ALA A 46 -1.11 -7.43 -12.21
C ALA A 46 -0.27 -6.22 -11.77
N PRO A 47 0.69 -6.38 -10.84
CA PRO A 47 1.56 -5.30 -10.43
C PRO A 47 2.49 -4.87 -11.57
N VAL A 48 2.97 -3.62 -11.50
CA VAL A 48 4.05 -3.13 -12.39
C VAL A 48 5.26 -4.05 -12.26
N ASP A 49 5.92 -4.36 -13.38
CA ASP A 49 7.15 -5.12 -13.39
C ASP A 49 8.21 -4.45 -12.49
N TYR A 50 8.75 -5.22 -11.56
CA TYR A 50 9.83 -4.80 -10.67
C TYR A 50 11.01 -4.16 -11.39
N ALA A 51 11.32 -4.62 -12.61
CA ALA A 51 12.41 -4.07 -13.42
C ALA A 51 12.14 -2.65 -13.93
N LEU A 52 10.87 -2.27 -14.12
CA LEU A 52 10.47 -0.94 -14.61
C LEU A 52 10.53 0.14 -13.53
N LEU A 53 10.58 -0.26 -12.25
CA LEU A 53 10.76 0.66 -11.13
C LEU A 53 12.18 1.21 -11.10
N THR A 54 12.33 2.39 -11.70
CA THR A 54 13.61 3.07 -11.95
C THR A 54 13.87 4.19 -10.93
N GLY A 55 15.14 4.37 -10.52
CA GLY A 55 15.55 5.46 -9.62
C GLY A 55 15.25 5.21 -8.14
N ILE A 56 14.81 4.00 -7.80
CA ILE A 56 14.52 3.55 -6.42
C ILE A 56 15.18 2.20 -6.11
N ASP A 57 16.33 1.92 -6.73
CA ASP A 57 16.99 0.60 -6.72
C ASP A 57 17.35 0.13 -5.30
N ALA A 58 17.87 1.03 -4.46
CA ALA A 58 18.19 0.72 -3.07
C ALA A 58 16.93 0.38 -2.26
N GLN A 59 15.85 1.16 -2.44
CA GLN A 59 14.57 0.96 -1.74
C GLN A 59 13.92 -0.35 -2.16
N LYS A 60 13.86 -0.64 -3.48
CA LYS A 60 13.26 -1.88 -3.99
C LYS A 60 14.07 -3.12 -3.61
N GLN A 61 15.39 -3.02 -3.50
CA GLN A 61 16.24 -4.14 -3.06
C GLN A 61 16.07 -4.42 -1.57
N ALA A 62 16.09 -3.37 -0.73
CA ALA A 62 15.87 -3.51 0.71
C ALA A 62 14.48 -4.08 1.02
N LEU A 63 13.44 -3.60 0.31
CA LEU A 63 12.09 -4.10 0.45
C LEU A 63 11.98 -5.57 0.03
N LEU A 64 12.53 -5.91 -1.14
CA LEU A 64 12.52 -7.28 -1.67
C LEU A 64 13.19 -8.27 -0.71
N GLU A 65 14.35 -7.91 -0.18
CA GLU A 65 15.09 -8.79 0.72
C GLU A 65 14.38 -8.97 2.08
N ASN A 66 13.79 -7.90 2.62
CA ASN A 66 12.96 -8.00 3.81
C ASN A 66 11.70 -8.86 3.58
N SER A 67 11.01 -8.68 2.45
CA SER A 67 9.84 -9.48 2.07
C SER A 67 10.20 -10.95 1.81
N ARG A 68 11.37 -11.23 1.22
CA ARG A 68 11.86 -12.60 0.99
C ARG A 68 12.11 -13.34 2.30
N ARG A 69 12.72 -12.69 3.28
CA ARG A 69 12.86 -13.27 4.63
C ARG A 69 11.50 -13.62 5.23
N HIS A 70 10.51 -12.72 5.12
CA HIS A 70 9.16 -12.98 5.60
C HIS A 70 8.50 -14.16 4.88
N ALA A 71 8.63 -14.23 3.55
CA ALA A 71 8.12 -15.34 2.75
C ALA A 71 8.71 -16.70 3.17
N ALA A 72 9.98 -16.71 3.58
CA ALA A 72 10.66 -17.89 4.13
C ALA A 72 10.32 -18.20 5.60
N GLY A 73 9.45 -17.42 6.25
CA GLY A 73 9.12 -17.57 7.68
C GLY A 73 10.21 -17.06 8.63
N HIS A 74 11.19 -16.32 8.13
CA HIS A 74 12.25 -15.72 8.95
C HIS A 74 11.82 -14.35 9.52
N ALA A 75 12.61 -13.85 10.48
CA ALA A 75 12.41 -12.53 11.03
C ALA A 75 12.50 -11.44 9.94
N ALA A 76 11.51 -10.56 9.91
CA ALA A 76 11.40 -9.45 8.98
C ALA A 76 10.83 -8.22 9.69
N HIS A 77 11.15 -7.05 9.18
CA HIS A 77 10.69 -5.78 9.72
C HIS A 77 9.33 -5.40 9.14
N ASP A 78 8.56 -4.68 9.95
CA ASP A 78 7.53 -3.79 9.44
C ASP A 78 8.18 -2.62 8.73
N VAL A 79 7.53 -2.15 7.66
CA VAL A 79 8.12 -1.19 6.74
C VAL A 79 7.30 0.08 6.67
N LEU A 80 7.97 1.22 6.82
CA LEU A 80 7.43 2.54 6.51
C LEU A 80 8.02 3.04 5.18
N LEU A 81 7.18 3.29 4.20
CA LEU A 81 7.55 3.91 2.93
C LEU A 81 7.09 5.36 2.96
N TRP A 82 8.01 6.31 3.02
CA TRP A 82 7.66 7.72 3.15
C TRP A 82 8.30 8.59 2.08
N GLY A 83 7.64 9.67 1.69
CA GLY A 83 8.22 10.53 0.66
C GLY A 83 7.24 11.37 -0.14
N ALA A 84 7.72 11.85 -1.30
CA ALA A 84 6.89 12.58 -2.24
C ALA A 84 5.76 11.69 -2.83
N ARG A 85 4.71 12.32 -3.35
CA ARG A 85 3.60 11.62 -4.02
C ARG A 85 4.02 11.18 -5.42
N GLY A 86 3.51 10.05 -5.88
CA GLY A 86 3.77 9.55 -7.23
C GLY A 86 5.18 9.01 -7.49
N THR A 87 5.98 8.78 -6.46
CA THR A 87 7.34 8.22 -6.54
C THR A 87 7.39 6.69 -6.56
N GLY A 88 6.23 6.01 -6.56
CA GLY A 88 6.16 4.55 -6.66
C GLY A 88 6.08 3.79 -5.33
N LYS A 89 5.80 4.44 -4.19
CA LYS A 89 5.68 3.79 -2.87
C LYS A 89 4.71 2.59 -2.86
N SER A 90 3.48 2.77 -3.31
CA SER A 90 2.49 1.67 -3.37
C SER A 90 2.85 0.66 -4.47
N ALA A 91 3.35 1.16 -5.61
CA ALA A 91 3.73 0.32 -6.75
C ALA A 91 4.87 -0.65 -6.40
N VAL A 92 5.88 -0.21 -5.64
CA VAL A 92 7.01 -1.07 -5.27
C VAL A 92 6.60 -2.19 -4.32
N VAL A 93 5.62 -1.97 -3.44
CA VAL A 93 5.10 -3.03 -2.57
C VAL A 93 4.46 -4.13 -3.42
N ALA A 94 3.53 -3.77 -4.31
CA ALA A 94 2.87 -4.74 -5.16
C ALA A 94 3.86 -5.45 -6.12
N ALA A 95 4.82 -4.71 -6.69
CA ALA A 95 5.85 -5.25 -7.58
C ALA A 95 6.79 -6.24 -6.88
N VAL A 96 7.19 -5.97 -5.63
CA VAL A 96 8.01 -6.89 -4.83
C VAL A 96 7.26 -8.19 -4.58
N ILE A 97 5.96 -8.13 -4.24
CA ILE A 97 5.15 -9.33 -4.03
C ILE A 97 4.99 -10.12 -5.33
N GLY A 98 4.65 -9.44 -6.43
CA GLY A 98 4.57 -10.08 -7.75
C GLY A 98 5.89 -10.75 -8.16
N LYS A 99 7.03 -10.10 -7.89
CA LYS A 99 8.36 -10.67 -8.15
C LYS A 99 8.62 -11.92 -7.31
N LEU A 100 8.33 -11.90 -6.01
CA LEU A 100 8.51 -13.07 -5.14
C LEU A 100 7.60 -14.24 -5.55
N GLN A 101 6.35 -13.95 -5.92
CA GLN A 101 5.42 -14.95 -6.44
C GLN A 101 5.93 -15.57 -7.75
N ALA A 102 6.47 -14.76 -8.67
CA ALA A 102 7.12 -15.25 -9.88
C ALA A 102 8.39 -16.08 -9.60
N GLU A 103 9.07 -15.85 -8.48
CA GLU A 103 10.18 -16.67 -7.95
C GLU A 103 9.70 -17.94 -7.22
N GLY A 104 8.39 -18.21 -7.17
CA GLY A 104 7.79 -19.39 -6.56
C GLY A 104 7.56 -19.28 -5.04
N GLN A 105 7.69 -18.08 -4.46
CA GLN A 105 7.40 -17.87 -3.04
C GLN A 105 5.89 -17.76 -2.80
N ASP A 106 5.39 -18.50 -1.82
CA ASP A 106 3.99 -18.41 -1.41
C ASP A 106 3.78 -17.28 -0.40
N ILE A 107 3.64 -16.05 -0.92
CA ILE A 107 3.37 -14.84 -0.13
C ILE A 107 2.21 -14.08 -0.78
N ALA A 108 1.34 -13.47 0.04
CA ALA A 108 0.21 -12.70 -0.45
C ALA A 108 0.27 -11.23 -0.02
N LEU A 109 -0.20 -10.36 -0.91
CA LEU A 109 -0.49 -8.96 -0.57
C LEU A 109 -1.91 -8.87 -0.03
N LEU A 110 -2.11 -8.24 1.13
CA LEU A 110 -3.43 -7.96 1.67
C LEU A 110 -3.57 -6.45 1.90
N GLN A 111 -4.36 -5.79 1.07
CA GLN A 111 -4.60 -4.36 1.20
C GLN A 111 -5.72 -4.10 2.21
N CYS A 112 -5.52 -3.11 3.08
CA CYS A 112 -6.51 -2.63 4.03
C CYS A 112 -6.59 -1.11 3.92
N ALA A 113 -7.81 -0.57 3.94
CA ALA A 113 -8.02 0.86 4.06
C ALA A 113 -7.62 1.33 5.47
N ILE A 114 -7.16 2.57 5.58
CA ILE A 114 -6.79 3.14 6.89
C ILE A 114 -8.02 3.30 7.78
N ASP A 115 -9.17 3.63 7.19
CA ASP A 115 -10.44 3.75 7.92
C ASP A 115 -10.86 2.43 8.61
N GLU A 116 -10.25 1.31 8.20
CA GLU A 116 -10.47 -0.03 8.76
C GLU A 116 -9.42 -0.44 9.80
N LEU A 117 -8.60 0.48 10.32
CA LEU A 117 -7.60 0.18 11.35
C LEU A 117 -8.23 -0.44 12.61
N ALA A 118 -9.43 0.00 12.99
CA ALA A 118 -10.14 -0.53 14.16
C ALA A 118 -10.57 -2.00 14.00
N SER A 119 -10.72 -2.49 12.77
CA SER A 119 -11.13 -3.87 12.48
C SER A 119 -9.95 -4.83 12.30
N LEU A 120 -8.70 -4.35 12.39
CA LEU A 120 -7.50 -5.18 12.29
C LEU A 120 -7.42 -6.35 13.29
N PRO A 121 -7.87 -6.24 14.57
CA PRO A 121 -7.91 -7.39 15.47
C PRO A 121 -8.73 -8.57 14.93
N GLN A 122 -9.85 -8.27 14.26
CA GLN A 122 -10.68 -9.29 13.60
C GLN A 122 -9.93 -9.91 12.42
N LEU A 123 -9.32 -9.08 11.58
CA LEU A 123 -8.49 -9.56 10.46
C LEU A 123 -7.35 -10.47 10.95
N PHE A 124 -6.64 -10.09 12.02
CA PHE A 124 -5.57 -10.90 12.60
C PHE A 124 -6.04 -12.24 13.15
N THR A 125 -7.30 -12.32 13.61
CA THR A 125 -7.90 -13.59 14.01
C THR A 125 -8.03 -14.52 12.80
N LEU A 126 -8.56 -14.01 11.68
CA LEU A 126 -8.69 -14.77 10.44
C LEU A 126 -7.33 -15.22 9.88
N LEU A 127 -6.31 -14.35 9.95
CA LEU A 127 -4.98 -14.64 9.43
C LEU A 127 -4.14 -15.56 10.32
N ARG A 128 -4.54 -15.78 11.58
CA ARG A 128 -3.82 -16.67 12.51
C ARG A 128 -3.97 -18.14 12.14
N ASP A 129 -5.08 -18.51 11.52
CA ASP A 129 -5.39 -19.89 11.17
C ASP A 129 -4.69 -20.36 9.89
N THR A 130 -3.89 -19.49 9.28
CA THR A 130 -3.09 -19.80 8.09
C THR A 130 -1.60 -19.69 8.38
N ARG A 131 -0.81 -20.54 7.70
CA ARG A 131 0.66 -20.50 7.74
C ARG A 131 1.25 -19.60 6.66
N ARG A 132 0.44 -19.18 5.68
CA ARG A 132 0.87 -18.37 4.56
C ARG A 132 1.35 -16.99 5.06
N PRO A 133 2.52 -16.51 4.63
CA PRO A 133 2.97 -15.15 4.88
C PRO A 133 2.11 -14.11 4.13
N PHE A 134 1.70 -13.06 4.85
CA PHE A 134 0.99 -11.90 4.31
C PHE A 134 1.78 -10.62 4.56
N ILE A 135 1.83 -9.76 3.55
CA ILE A 135 2.09 -8.33 3.72
C ILE A 135 0.75 -7.61 3.82
N LEU A 136 0.43 -7.11 5.02
CA LEU A 136 -0.70 -6.22 5.24
C LEU A 136 -0.27 -4.80 4.85
N PHE A 137 -0.85 -4.31 3.75
CA PHE A 137 -0.52 -3.03 3.15
C PHE A 137 -1.56 -1.97 3.48
N LEU A 138 -1.10 -0.87 4.09
CA LEU A 138 -1.89 0.32 4.41
C LEU A 138 -1.34 1.50 3.59
N ASP A 139 -2.16 2.06 2.70
CA ASP A 139 -1.72 3.11 1.78
C ASP A 139 -2.15 4.51 2.22
N ASP A 140 -1.28 5.51 1.99
CA ASP A 140 -1.49 6.95 2.20
C ASP A 140 -1.86 7.38 3.63
N LEU A 141 -1.07 6.93 4.63
CA LEU A 141 -1.23 7.36 6.03
C LEU A 141 -1.06 8.89 6.16
N GLY A 142 -2.19 9.55 6.42
CA GLY A 142 -2.29 10.96 6.79
C GLY A 142 -2.26 11.13 8.31
N PHE A 143 -1.73 12.29 8.76
CA PHE A 143 -1.78 12.71 10.16
C PHE A 143 -2.35 14.13 10.26
N ASP A 144 -3.46 14.36 9.56
CA ASP A 144 -4.29 15.54 9.82
C ASP A 144 -5.12 15.32 11.09
N GLU A 145 -5.99 16.27 11.46
CA GLU A 145 -6.78 16.23 12.71
C GLU A 145 -7.63 14.96 12.86
N ASN A 146 -8.00 14.32 11.75
CA ASN A 146 -8.70 13.04 11.75
C ASN A 146 -7.73 11.84 11.86
N GLY A 147 -6.50 11.95 11.34
CA GLY A 147 -5.49 10.88 11.34
C GLY A 147 -4.65 10.71 12.62
N VAL A 148 -4.81 11.56 13.64
CA VAL A 148 -4.11 11.39 14.94
C VAL A 148 -4.55 10.10 15.64
N GLY A 149 -5.82 9.72 15.52
CA GLY A 149 -6.35 8.45 16.03
C GLY A 149 -5.67 7.25 15.37
N ASP A 150 -5.51 7.29 14.05
CA ASP A 150 -4.91 6.23 13.24
C ASP A 150 -3.44 6.00 13.58
N ALA A 151 -2.68 7.09 13.76
CA ALA A 151 -1.28 7.04 14.17
C ALA A 151 -1.10 6.37 15.53
N ARG A 152 -1.97 6.70 16.50
CA ARG A 152 -1.94 6.12 17.84
C ARG A 152 -2.35 4.63 17.81
N ALA A 153 -3.37 4.29 17.04
CA ALA A 153 -3.80 2.91 16.85
C ALA A 153 -2.68 2.06 16.23
N LEU A 154 -2.06 2.55 15.15
CA LEU A 154 -0.94 1.88 14.49
C LEU A 154 0.28 1.75 15.40
N ARG A 155 0.59 2.79 16.19
CA ARG A 155 1.67 2.74 17.20
C ARG A 155 1.42 1.67 18.25
N SER A 156 0.19 1.53 18.73
CA SER A 156 -0.22 0.48 19.68
C SER A 156 -0.06 -0.91 19.07
N LEU A 157 -0.45 -1.09 17.81
CA LEU A 157 -0.29 -2.35 17.08
C LEU A 157 1.18 -2.75 16.92
N LEU A 158 2.06 -1.80 16.57
CA LEU A 158 3.49 -2.05 16.41
C LEU A 158 4.19 -2.38 17.75
N GLN A 159 3.67 -1.89 18.88
CA GLN A 159 4.21 -2.19 20.21
C GLN A 159 3.72 -3.52 20.79
N GLY A 160 2.86 -4.26 20.07
CA GLY A 160 2.28 -5.51 20.54
C GLY A 160 1.08 -5.30 21.45
N GLY A 161 0.12 -4.46 21.01
CA GLY A 161 -1.17 -4.26 21.68
C GLY A 161 -1.91 -5.57 22.00
N THR A 162 -2.99 -5.46 22.79
CA THR A 162 -3.72 -6.57 23.41
C THR A 162 -4.19 -7.67 22.45
N ALA A 163 -4.48 -7.33 21.19
CA ALA A 163 -4.68 -8.30 20.12
C ALA A 163 -3.34 -8.58 19.41
N ALA A 164 -2.65 -9.65 19.82
CA ALA A 164 -1.33 -9.98 19.29
C ALA A 164 -1.38 -10.26 17.78
N ARG A 165 -0.75 -9.43 16.94
CA ARG A 165 -0.59 -9.70 15.50
C ARG A 165 0.11 -11.06 15.27
N PRO A 166 -0.38 -11.91 14.35
CA PRO A 166 0.23 -13.22 14.10
C PRO A 166 1.57 -13.08 13.35
N ALA A 167 2.49 -14.04 13.57
CA ALA A 167 3.87 -13.94 13.09
C ALA A 167 3.99 -13.93 11.55
N ASN A 168 3.03 -14.53 10.86
CA ASN A 168 2.92 -14.57 9.41
C ASN A 168 2.44 -13.24 8.79
N VAL A 169 2.24 -12.17 9.56
CA VAL A 169 1.82 -10.86 9.05
C VAL A 169 2.89 -9.79 9.30
N ARG A 170 3.29 -9.07 8.26
CA ARG A 170 4.07 -7.82 8.35
C ARG A 170 3.26 -6.63 7.85
N LEU A 171 3.46 -5.48 8.49
CA LEU A 171 2.78 -4.22 8.19
C LEU A 171 3.66 -3.37 7.27
N TYR A 172 3.17 -3.08 6.07
CA TYR A 172 3.82 -2.15 5.14
C TYR A 172 2.91 -0.93 5.00
N VAL A 173 3.43 0.24 5.33
CA VAL A 173 2.64 1.47 5.43
C VAL A 173 3.27 2.54 4.55
N THR A 174 2.47 3.21 3.72
CA THR A 174 2.96 4.42 3.03
C THR A 174 2.51 5.69 3.74
N SER A 175 3.32 6.74 3.67
CA SER A 175 2.94 8.07 4.15
C SER A 175 3.61 9.16 3.32
N ASN A 176 3.02 10.36 3.27
CA ASN A 176 3.64 11.48 2.59
C ASN A 176 4.72 12.13 3.47
N ARG A 177 5.76 12.71 2.86
CA ARG A 177 6.84 13.34 3.63
C ARG A 177 6.34 14.40 4.62
N ARG A 178 5.35 15.21 4.23
CA ARG A 178 4.71 16.25 5.06
C ARG A 178 4.02 15.71 6.32
N HIS A 179 3.71 14.42 6.31
CA HIS A 179 2.99 13.71 7.35
C HIS A 179 3.96 13.19 8.41
N ILE A 180 5.24 12.98 8.06
CA ILE A 180 6.30 12.50 8.97
C ILE A 180 7.30 13.59 9.36
N VAL A 181 7.63 14.52 8.45
CA VAL A 181 8.61 15.58 8.69
C VAL A 181 7.89 16.94 8.71
N PRO A 182 7.92 17.68 9.84
CA PRO A 182 7.32 19.01 9.91
C PRO A 182 8.04 19.98 8.96
N ARG A 183 7.28 20.87 8.31
CA ARG A 183 7.86 22.08 7.69
C ARG A 183 8.08 23.11 8.80
N HIS A 184 9.11 23.95 8.65
CA HIS A 184 9.43 25.03 9.57
C HIS A 184 8.16 25.77 10.01
N LEU A 185 7.97 25.85 11.33
CA LEU A 185 6.82 26.47 11.98
C LEU A 185 6.81 27.97 11.64
N SER A 186 5.89 28.38 10.78
CA SER A 186 5.30 29.71 10.87
C SER A 186 4.09 29.57 11.80
N GLU A 187 4.13 30.31 12.90
CA GLU A 187 3.15 30.35 13.99
C GLU A 187 1.70 30.42 13.48
N GLN A 188 0.83 29.53 13.98
CA GLN A 188 -0.62 29.73 13.97
C GLN A 188 -1.22 29.11 15.24
N ASP A 189 -2.10 29.89 15.86
CA ASP A 189 -2.81 29.65 17.12
C ASP A 189 -3.79 28.47 17.01
N ASP A 190 -3.31 27.26 17.27
CA ASP A 190 -4.16 26.08 17.49
C ASP A 190 -3.96 25.54 18.93
N PRO A 191 -5.00 25.09 19.65
CA PRO A 191 -4.88 24.62 21.03
C PRO A 191 -4.16 23.28 21.19
N VAL A 192 -3.83 22.59 20.08
CA VAL A 192 -3.02 21.37 20.09
C VAL A 192 -1.56 21.77 20.00
N ASN A 193 -0.79 21.54 21.08
CA ASN A 193 0.64 21.87 21.13
C ASN A 193 1.37 21.22 19.94
N PRO A 194 1.87 22.01 18.96
CA PRO A 194 2.44 21.49 17.72
C PRO A 194 3.63 20.55 17.94
N ARG A 195 4.29 20.67 19.09
CA ARG A 195 5.42 19.82 19.50
C ARG A 195 4.98 18.39 19.79
N ASP A 196 3.83 18.20 20.42
CA ASP A 196 3.33 16.87 20.81
C ASP A 196 2.95 16.04 19.58
N VAL A 197 2.36 16.68 18.56
CA VAL A 197 2.02 16.03 17.28
C VAL A 197 3.26 15.62 16.50
N VAL A 198 4.32 16.43 16.54
CA VAL A 198 5.61 16.12 15.89
C VAL A 198 6.30 14.96 16.59
N ASP A 199 6.33 14.97 17.93
CA ASP A 199 6.93 13.90 18.72
C ASP A 199 6.20 12.56 18.51
N ASP A 200 4.88 12.57 18.43
CA ASP A 200 4.09 11.36 18.12
C ASP A 200 4.37 10.80 16.71
N LYS A 201 4.59 11.67 15.71
CA LYS A 201 4.92 11.28 14.33
C LYS A 201 6.31 10.65 14.24
N MET A 202 7.30 11.25 14.90
CA MET A 202 8.65 10.69 14.97
C MET A 202 8.64 9.37 15.76
N ALA A 203 7.92 9.32 16.88
CA ALA A 203 7.79 8.13 17.69
C ALA A 203 7.10 6.96 16.97
N LEU A 204 6.17 7.22 16.04
CA LEU A 204 5.61 6.17 15.18
C LEU A 204 6.62 5.69 14.14
N SER A 205 7.33 6.61 13.48
CA SER A 205 8.37 6.25 12.49
C SER A 205 9.44 5.34 13.09
N ASP A 206 9.88 5.62 14.32
CA ASP A 206 10.90 4.85 15.04
C ASP A 206 10.46 3.42 15.42
N ARG A 207 9.17 3.07 15.25
CA ARG A 207 8.66 1.72 15.51
C ARG A 207 8.76 0.79 14.31
N PHE A 208 9.04 1.34 13.12
CA PHE A 208 9.29 0.54 11.94
C PHE A 208 10.74 0.12 11.90
N GLY A 209 10.99 -1.18 11.79
CA GLY A 209 12.35 -1.72 11.70
C GLY A 209 13.03 -1.43 10.36
N LEU A 210 12.25 -1.06 9.33
CA LEU A 210 12.77 -0.58 8.05
C LEU A 210 12.00 0.66 7.61
N SER A 211 12.70 1.77 7.39
CA SER A 211 12.13 3.02 6.92
C SER A 211 12.78 3.41 5.59
N LEU A 212 11.98 3.55 4.53
CA LEU A 212 12.43 3.78 3.16
C LEU A 212 11.95 5.15 2.67
N GLY A 213 12.92 6.04 2.41
CA GLY A 213 12.68 7.38 1.89
C GLY A 213 12.57 7.41 0.36
N PHE A 214 11.52 8.07 -0.14
CA PHE A 214 11.27 8.30 -1.56
C PHE A 214 11.29 9.80 -1.87
N HIS A 215 12.30 10.23 -2.61
CA HIS A 215 12.55 11.64 -2.89
C HIS A 215 11.87 12.10 -4.18
N ALA A 216 11.82 13.42 -4.37
CA ALA A 216 11.32 13.99 -5.61
C ALA A 216 12.17 13.53 -6.79
N ILE A 217 11.52 13.24 -7.91
CA ILE A 217 12.18 12.75 -9.12
C ILE A 217 12.75 13.96 -9.89
N ASP A 218 14.04 13.93 -10.18
CA ASP A 218 14.66 14.93 -11.05
C ASP A 218 14.29 14.68 -12.53
N GLN A 219 14.83 15.52 -13.42
CA GLN A 219 14.49 15.42 -14.84
C GLN A 219 15.04 14.14 -15.48
N ASP A 220 16.28 13.78 -15.16
CA ASP A 220 16.98 12.66 -15.81
C ASP A 220 16.35 11.34 -15.35
N ALA A 221 16.04 11.20 -14.07
CA ALA A 221 15.29 10.07 -13.54
C ALA A 221 13.88 9.99 -14.12
N TYR A 222 13.20 11.12 -14.36
CA TYR A 222 11.90 11.13 -15.02
C TYR A 222 11.98 10.61 -16.46
N VAL A 223 12.96 11.09 -17.24
CA VAL A 223 13.20 10.61 -18.61
C VAL A 223 13.59 9.14 -18.61
N ALA A 224 14.37 8.67 -17.64
CA ALA A 224 14.74 7.27 -17.50
C ALA A 224 13.52 6.37 -17.23
N ILE A 225 12.59 6.81 -16.37
CA ILE A 225 11.32 6.09 -16.14
C ILE A 225 10.50 5.98 -17.42
N VAL A 226 10.34 7.10 -18.15
CA VAL A 226 9.63 7.10 -19.45
C VAL A 226 10.31 6.16 -20.43
N SER A 227 11.64 6.18 -20.48
CA SER A 227 12.43 5.30 -21.36
C SER A 227 12.21 3.83 -21.05
N GLY A 228 12.17 3.44 -19.76
CA GLY A 228 11.90 2.06 -19.35
C GLY A 228 10.54 1.57 -19.82
N TYR A 229 9.49 2.37 -19.59
CA TYR A 229 8.14 2.03 -20.07
C TYR A 229 8.05 2.00 -21.60
N ALA A 230 8.58 3.02 -22.28
CA ALA A 230 8.56 3.09 -23.74
C ALA A 230 9.27 1.88 -24.36
N ALA A 231 10.43 1.49 -23.84
CA ALA A 231 11.17 0.31 -24.29
C ALA A 231 10.35 -0.98 -24.10
N SER A 232 9.67 -1.15 -22.96
CA SER A 232 8.82 -2.33 -22.71
C SER A 232 7.64 -2.46 -23.68
N LEU A 233 7.21 -1.34 -24.28
CA LEU A 233 6.12 -1.28 -25.25
C LEU A 233 6.60 -1.16 -26.71
N GLY A 234 7.92 -1.16 -26.95
CA GLY A 234 8.49 -0.95 -28.28
C GLY A 234 8.24 0.46 -28.84
N LEU A 235 8.02 1.45 -27.99
CA LEU A 235 7.74 2.84 -28.35
C LEU A 235 9.02 3.67 -28.39
N SER A 236 9.12 4.55 -29.38
CA SER A 236 10.12 5.62 -29.44
C SER A 236 9.52 6.93 -28.95
N PHE A 237 10.29 7.74 -28.24
CA PHE A 237 9.86 9.07 -27.79
C PHE A 237 11.01 10.07 -27.83
N GLN A 238 10.67 11.36 -27.81
CA GLN A 238 11.65 12.44 -27.68
C GLN A 238 11.71 12.91 -26.22
N PRO A 239 12.89 12.92 -25.56
CA PRO A 239 13.00 13.35 -24.16
C PRO A 239 12.39 14.73 -23.87
N LEU A 240 12.55 15.68 -24.79
CA LEU A 240 11.99 17.02 -24.65
C LEU A 240 10.45 17.03 -24.60
N ASP A 241 9.79 16.16 -25.37
CA ASP A 241 8.32 16.05 -25.36
C ASP A 241 7.83 15.53 -24.00
N ALA A 242 8.48 14.49 -23.47
CA ALA A 242 8.19 13.99 -22.13
C ALA A 242 8.39 15.04 -21.04
N ILE A 243 9.45 15.86 -21.14
CA ILE A 243 9.74 16.95 -20.19
C ILE A 243 8.67 18.05 -20.27
N GLN A 244 8.26 18.43 -21.47
CA GLN A 244 7.19 19.40 -21.68
C GLN A 244 5.87 18.90 -21.07
N TRP A 245 5.54 17.62 -21.28
CA TRP A 245 4.38 16.98 -20.64
C TRP A 245 4.41 17.09 -19.12
N ALA A 246 5.54 16.75 -18.48
CA ALA A 246 5.68 16.86 -17.03
C ALA A 246 5.53 18.31 -16.53
N THR A 247 6.04 19.26 -17.30
CA THR A 247 5.97 20.70 -16.99
C THR A 247 4.51 21.18 -17.04
N GLN A 248 3.75 20.81 -18.07
CA GLN A 248 2.33 21.12 -18.17
C GLN A 248 1.50 20.49 -17.04
N ARG A 249 1.87 19.29 -16.59
CA ARG A 249 1.27 18.60 -15.43
C ARG A 249 1.73 19.15 -14.08
N GLY A 250 2.70 20.06 -14.05
CA GLY A 250 3.22 20.70 -12.84
C GLY A 250 4.00 19.77 -11.90
N SER A 251 4.37 18.56 -12.33
CA SER A 251 5.16 17.63 -11.50
C SER A 251 5.89 16.56 -12.30
N ARG A 252 7.02 16.09 -11.77
CA ARG A 252 7.75 14.91 -12.24
C ARG A 252 7.49 13.77 -11.27
N SER A 253 6.83 12.73 -11.74
CA SER A 253 6.50 11.55 -10.94
C SER A 253 6.35 10.33 -11.85
N GLY A 254 6.49 9.13 -11.30
CA GLY A 254 6.24 7.89 -12.06
C GLY A 254 4.81 7.82 -12.59
N ARG A 255 3.85 8.40 -11.85
CA ARG A 255 2.45 8.53 -12.31
C ARG A 255 2.35 9.40 -13.57
N VAL A 256 3.01 10.56 -13.57
CA VAL A 256 3.01 11.47 -14.73
C VAL A 256 3.75 10.84 -15.91
N ALA A 257 4.84 10.11 -15.65
CA ALA A 257 5.55 9.35 -16.66
C ALA A 257 4.66 8.28 -17.31
N TRP A 258 3.91 7.51 -16.51
CA TRP A 258 2.95 6.53 -17.05
C TRP A 258 1.85 7.21 -17.87
N GLN A 259 1.31 8.35 -17.41
CA GLN A 259 0.31 9.10 -18.18
C GLN A 259 0.85 9.57 -19.54
N TYR A 260 2.13 9.99 -19.60
CA TYR A 260 2.79 10.31 -20.87
C TYR A 260 2.92 9.08 -21.78
N VAL A 261 3.30 7.93 -21.21
CA VAL A 261 3.41 6.67 -21.95
C VAL A 261 2.06 6.21 -22.49
N VAL A 262 0.98 6.36 -21.71
CA VAL A 262 -0.39 6.05 -22.17
C VAL A 262 -0.78 6.94 -23.35
N GLU A 263 -0.50 8.24 -23.28
CA GLU A 263 -0.72 9.18 -24.38
C GLU A 263 0.09 8.76 -25.63
N LEU A 264 1.36 8.40 -25.45
CA LEU A 264 2.23 7.93 -26.52
C LEU A 264 1.71 6.64 -27.15
N ALA A 265 1.35 5.64 -26.34
CA ALA A 265 0.78 4.38 -26.79
C ALA A 265 -0.50 4.61 -27.61
N GLY A 266 -1.39 5.50 -27.14
CA GLY A 266 -2.61 5.88 -27.85
C GLY A 266 -2.34 6.50 -29.21
N ARG A 267 -1.36 7.40 -29.34
CA ARG A 267 -0.94 7.98 -30.63
C ARG A 267 -0.42 6.92 -31.62
N HIS A 268 0.12 5.82 -31.11
CA HIS A 268 0.63 4.69 -31.89
C HIS A 268 -0.38 3.55 -32.07
N GLY A 269 -1.62 3.70 -31.59
CA GLY A 269 -2.68 2.69 -31.74
C GLY A 269 -2.45 1.42 -30.91
N LEU A 270 -1.64 1.47 -29.87
CA LEU A 270 -1.40 0.34 -28.97
C LEU A 270 -2.50 0.27 -27.90
N ASN A 271 -2.85 -0.96 -27.52
CA ASN A 271 -3.70 -1.25 -26.36
C ASN A 271 -2.80 -1.71 -25.20
N ILE A 272 -2.98 -1.10 -24.02
CA ILE A 272 -2.16 -1.32 -22.82
C ILE A 272 -3.03 -1.43 -21.57
#